data_AF-A0A2G5VNX0-F1
#
_entry.id   AF-A0A2G5VNX0-F1
#
_cell.length_a   1.000
_cell.length_b   1.000
_cell.length_c   1.000
_cell.angle_alpha   90.00
_cell.angle_beta   90.00
_cell.angle_gamma   90.00
#
_symmetry.space_group_name_H-M   'P 1'
#
loop_
_entity.id
_entity.type
_entity.pdbx_description
1 polymer ?
#
loop_
_entity_poly.entity_id
_entity_poly.type
_entity_poly.pdbx_seq_one_letter_code
_entity_poly.pdbx_strand_id
1 'polypeptide(L)'
;MALIISDVLAYHGSVKKAAYQIGFLFQSQDDFLDVYGDPKVTGKIGTDIQDGKCTWLAVRALQKMHSSPKISTQLIADFKQSFGSSDPEKVEKIRKIYDELQLKEEFRRFEQHFAGEIKKSIAEIPDVIEPIRPVLDGFVTKLVKRNA
;
A
#
# COMPACT_ATOMS: atom_id res chain seq x y z
N MET A 1 -15.33 2.80 8.78
CA MET A 1 -14.62 3.78 9.63
C MET A 1 -15.39 5.11 9.75
N ALA A 2 -16.73 5.10 9.67
CA ALA A 2 -17.55 6.33 9.65
C ALA A 2 -17.93 6.84 11.06
N LEU A 3 -17.66 6.07 12.11
CA LEU A 3 -18.20 6.31 13.47
C LEU A 3 -17.24 6.99 14.44
N ILE A 4 -16.00 7.30 14.05
CA ILE A 4 -15.03 7.86 15.02
C ILE A 4 -15.25 9.35 15.28
N ILE A 5 -16.01 10.01 14.43
CA ILE A 5 -16.18 11.46 14.45
C ILE A 5 -17.60 11.74 14.94
N SER A 6 -17.85 11.47 16.22
CA SER A 6 -18.95 12.17 16.92
C SER A 6 -18.59 13.66 17.04
N ASP A 7 -19.57 14.51 17.33
CA ASP A 7 -19.53 16.00 17.30
C ASP A 7 -18.43 16.68 18.15
N VAL A 8 -17.52 15.92 18.77
CA VAL A 8 -16.37 16.43 19.51
C VAL A 8 -15.19 16.73 18.57
N LEU A 9 -15.30 17.85 17.85
CA LEU A 9 -14.33 18.36 16.86
C LEU A 9 -12.89 18.47 17.39
N ALA A 10 -12.72 18.65 18.71
CA ALA A 10 -11.42 18.85 19.35
C ALA A 10 -10.42 17.70 19.14
N TYR A 11 -10.88 16.48 18.89
CA TYR A 11 -10.01 15.29 18.78
C TYR A 11 -9.92 14.73 17.36
N HIS A 12 -10.58 15.38 16.40
CA HIS A 12 -10.62 14.92 15.02
C HIS A 12 -9.23 14.89 14.38
N GLY A 13 -8.30 15.77 14.78
CA GLY A 13 -6.95 15.81 14.23
C GLY A 13 -6.19 14.49 14.39
N SER A 14 -6.01 14.02 15.63
CA SER A 14 -5.26 12.80 15.93
C SER A 14 -5.95 11.56 15.38
N VAL A 15 -7.28 11.48 15.52
CA VAL A 15 -8.09 10.40 14.96
C VAL A 15 -7.98 10.35 13.43
N LYS A 16 -8.14 11.50 12.75
CA LYS A 16 -8.11 11.58 11.29
C LYS A 16 -6.74 11.20 10.75
N LYS A 17 -5.66 11.60 11.44
CA LYS A 17 -4.29 11.17 11.13
C LYS A 17 -4.18 9.64 11.15
N ALA A 18 -4.56 9.01 12.27
CA ALA A 18 -4.51 7.55 12.38
C ALA A 18 -5.40 6.84 11.35
N ALA A 19 -6.63 7.32 11.17
CA ALA A 19 -7.58 6.78 10.19
C ALA A 19 -7.05 6.87 8.75
N TYR A 20 -6.46 8.01 8.38
CA TYR A 20 -5.86 8.20 7.07
C TYR A 20 -4.70 7.24 6.85
N GLN A 21 -3.79 7.11 7.82
CA GLN A 21 -2.66 6.19 7.70
C GLN A 21 -3.13 4.73 7.60
N ILE A 22 -4.12 4.33 8.40
CA ILE A 22 -4.72 2.99 8.30
C ILE A 22 -5.30 2.76 6.90
N GLY A 23 -6.07 3.71 6.37
CA GLY A 23 -6.64 3.63 5.03
C GLY A 23 -5.56 3.57 3.94
N PHE A 24 -4.50 4.37 4.08
CA PHE A 24 -3.37 4.36 3.15
C PHE A 24 -2.64 3.01 3.14
N LEU A 25 -2.38 2.43 4.32
CA LEU A 25 -1.75 1.11 4.41
C LEU A 25 -2.67 0.01 3.83
N PHE A 26 -3.97 0.08 4.11
CA PHE A 26 -4.96 -0.86 3.57
C PHE A 26 -4.96 -0.83 2.04
N GLN A 27 -5.03 0.35 1.43
CA GLN A 27 -5.04 0.47 -0.03
C GLN A 27 -3.70 0.03 -0.63
N SER A 28 -2.58 0.41 0.00
CA SER A 28 -1.25 -0.02 -0.45
C SER A 28 -1.10 -1.55 -0.41
N GLN A 29 -1.71 -2.23 0.56
CA GLN A 29 -1.78 -3.70 0.59
C GLN A 29 -2.66 -4.27 -0.50
N ASP A 30 -3.83 -3.70 -0.77
CA ASP A 30 -4.70 -4.17 -1.86
C ASP A 30 -3.97 -4.09 -3.21
N ASP A 31 -3.32 -2.94 -3.49
CA ASP A 31 -2.48 -2.73 -4.66
C ASP A 31 -1.34 -3.78 -4.78
N PHE A 32 -0.70 -4.12 -3.65
CA PHE A 32 0.35 -5.13 -3.61
C PHE A 32 -0.21 -6.54 -3.90
N LEU A 33 -1.34 -6.89 -3.28
CA LEU A 33 -1.98 -8.20 -3.43
C LEU A 33 -2.61 -8.38 -4.82
N ASP A 34 -2.98 -7.30 -5.49
CA ASP A 34 -3.45 -7.35 -6.86
C ASP A 34 -2.36 -7.92 -7.80
N VAL A 35 -1.09 -7.60 -7.53
CA VAL A 35 0.04 -8.11 -8.34
C VAL A 35 0.62 -9.41 -7.81
N TYR A 36 0.78 -9.54 -6.49
CA TYR A 36 1.55 -10.60 -5.83
C TYR A 36 0.72 -11.55 -4.96
N GLY A 37 -0.58 -11.28 -4.78
CA GLY A 37 -1.47 -12.13 -4.00
C GLY A 37 -1.85 -13.40 -4.75
N ASP A 38 -2.07 -14.48 -4.00
CA ASP A 38 -2.65 -15.71 -4.57
C ASP A 38 -4.15 -15.47 -4.86
N PRO A 39 -4.62 -15.62 -6.11
CA PRO A 39 -6.04 -15.49 -6.47
C PRO A 39 -6.98 -16.35 -5.62
N LYS A 40 -6.51 -17.49 -5.09
CA LYS A 40 -7.29 -18.36 -4.20
C LYS A 40 -7.55 -17.72 -2.83
N VAL A 41 -6.63 -16.87 -2.38
CA VAL A 41 -6.71 -16.16 -1.10
C VAL A 41 -7.40 -14.81 -1.28
N THR A 42 -7.07 -14.08 -2.34
CA THR A 42 -7.66 -12.76 -2.63
C THR A 42 -9.09 -12.86 -3.16
N GLY A 43 -9.45 -14.01 -3.75
CA GLY A 43 -10.75 -14.23 -4.39
C GLY A 43 -10.94 -13.46 -5.70
N LYS A 44 -9.89 -12.80 -6.20
CA LYS A 44 -9.88 -12.01 -7.44
C LYS A 44 -8.61 -12.24 -8.23
N ILE A 45 -8.73 -12.16 -9.55
CA ILE A 45 -7.57 -12.01 -10.43
C ILE A 45 -7.24 -10.51 -10.46
N GLY A 46 -5.99 -10.15 -10.16
CA GLY A 46 -5.58 -8.76 -10.21
C GLY A 46 -5.57 -8.19 -11.62
N THR A 47 -5.94 -6.91 -11.72
CA THR A 47 -6.06 -6.19 -12.99
C THR A 47 -5.32 -4.88 -13.05
N ASP A 48 -4.70 -4.44 -11.96
CA ASP A 48 -4.17 -3.09 -11.83
C ASP A 48 -3.11 -2.74 -12.90
N ILE A 49 -2.28 -3.70 -13.29
CA ILE A 49 -1.25 -3.51 -14.33
C ILE A 49 -1.89 -3.29 -15.70
N GLN A 50 -2.84 -4.14 -16.10
CA GLN A 50 -3.47 -4.00 -17.42
C GLN A 50 -4.40 -2.79 -17.51
N ASP A 51 -5.01 -2.40 -16.39
CA ASP A 51 -5.86 -1.23 -16.29
C ASP A 51 -5.04 0.08 -16.18
N GLY A 52 -3.73 -0.03 -15.98
CA GLY A 52 -2.82 1.12 -15.87
C GLY A 52 -3.08 1.97 -14.63
N LYS A 53 -3.54 1.36 -13.53
CA LYS A 53 -3.94 2.09 -12.33
C LYS A 53 -2.75 2.73 -11.63
N CYS A 54 -2.99 3.87 -11.00
CA CYS A 54 -2.01 4.58 -10.19
C CYS A 54 -1.86 3.89 -8.82
N THR A 55 -1.20 2.74 -8.80
CA THR A 55 -1.00 1.93 -7.59
C THR A 55 0.29 2.29 -6.86
N TRP A 56 0.40 1.84 -5.60
CA TRP A 56 1.63 1.93 -4.83
C TRP A 56 2.83 1.38 -5.61
N LEU A 57 2.69 0.19 -6.22
CA LEU A 57 3.77 -0.44 -6.98
C LEU A 57 4.19 0.40 -8.20
N ALA A 58 3.22 0.92 -8.96
CA ALA A 58 3.51 1.75 -10.13
C ALA A 58 4.25 3.04 -9.76
N VAL A 59 3.78 3.74 -8.73
CA VAL A 59 4.41 4.98 -8.26
C VAL A 59 5.82 4.72 -7.73
N ARG A 60 6.01 3.66 -6.93
CA ARG A 60 7.34 3.31 -6.40
C ARG A 60 8.31 2.88 -7.49
N ALA A 61 7.84 2.12 -8.49
CA ALA A 61 8.65 1.76 -9.65
C ALA A 61 9.16 3.01 -10.38
N LEU A 62 8.27 3.96 -10.68
CA LEU A 62 8.60 5.23 -11.32
C LEU A 62 9.56 6.06 -10.50
N GLN A 63 9.38 6.15 -9.17
CA GLN A 63 10.32 6.85 -8.30
C GLN A 63 11.73 6.24 -8.39
N LYS A 64 11.87 4.92 -8.26
CA LYS A 64 13.16 4.25 -8.32
C LYS A 64 13.84 4.43 -9.66
N MET A 65 13.09 4.28 -10.75
CA MET A 65 13.57 4.46 -12.12
C MET A 65 14.16 5.86 -12.37
N HIS A 66 13.58 6.92 -11.78
CA HIS A 66 14.11 8.27 -11.94
C HIS A 66 15.22 8.63 -10.94
N SER A 67 15.23 8.00 -9.75
CA SER A 67 16.18 8.35 -8.68
C SER A 67 17.49 7.54 -8.71
N SER A 68 17.56 6.42 -9.44
CA SER A 68 18.76 5.56 -9.47
C SER A 68 19.52 5.69 -10.79
N PRO A 69 20.74 6.26 -10.80
CA PRO A 69 21.57 6.39 -12.00
C PRO A 69 21.97 5.04 -12.62
N LYS A 70 21.81 3.95 -11.86
CA LYS A 70 22.16 2.58 -12.28
C LYS A 70 21.05 1.90 -13.08
N ILE A 71 19.84 2.49 -13.12
CA ILE A 71 18.72 1.89 -13.85
C ILE A 71 18.87 2.21 -15.34
N SER A 72 18.76 1.16 -16.15
CA SER A 72 18.84 1.27 -17.61
C SER A 72 17.68 2.11 -18.16
N THR A 73 17.97 3.00 -19.10
CA THR A 73 16.97 3.73 -19.88
C THR A 73 16.01 2.79 -20.61
N GLN A 74 16.46 1.57 -20.93
CA GLN A 74 15.62 0.53 -21.53
C GLN A 74 14.50 0.09 -20.59
N LEU A 75 14.77 -0.06 -19.29
CA LEU A 75 13.76 -0.46 -18.30
C LEU A 75 12.60 0.57 -18.24
N ILE A 76 12.94 1.86 -18.35
CA ILE A 76 11.98 2.97 -18.35
C ILE A 76 11.12 2.94 -19.63
N ALA A 77 11.75 2.72 -20.79
CA ALA A 77 11.05 2.61 -22.05
C ALA A 77 10.11 1.39 -22.06
N ASP A 78 10.60 0.26 -21.56
CA ASP A 78 9.85 -0.99 -21.43
C ASP A 78 8.63 -0.83 -20.52
N PHE A 79 8.79 -0.17 -19.37
CA PHE A 79 7.69 0.15 -18.47
C PHE A 79 6.62 0.99 -19.18
N LYS A 80 7.03 2.08 -19.85
CA LYS A 80 6.11 2.98 -20.57
C LYS A 80 5.35 2.30 -21.71
N GLN A 81 5.98 1.35 -22.42
CA GLN A 81 5.35 0.64 -23.53
C GLN A 81 4.38 -0.47 -23.08
N SER A 82 4.60 -0.99 -21.86
CA SER A 82 3.94 -2.22 -21.39
C SER A 82 2.86 -1.96 -20.35
N PHE A 83 2.99 -0.91 -19.53
CA PHE A 83 2.04 -0.60 -18.46
C PHE A 83 0.69 -0.12 -19.03
N GLY A 84 -0.43 -0.58 -18.47
CA GLY A 84 -1.77 -0.25 -18.96
C GLY A 84 -2.17 -1.00 -20.24
N SER A 85 -1.55 -2.16 -20.50
CA SER A 85 -1.89 -3.01 -21.63
C SER A 85 -2.51 -4.33 -21.15
N SER A 86 -3.57 -4.76 -21.81
CA SER A 86 -4.22 -6.06 -21.59
C SER A 86 -3.48 -7.25 -22.21
N ASP A 87 -2.37 -7.01 -22.90
CA ASP A 87 -1.52 -8.07 -23.45
C ASP A 87 -0.80 -8.81 -22.31
N PRO A 88 -1.01 -10.13 -22.14
CA PRO A 88 -0.39 -10.92 -21.07
C PRO A 88 1.14 -10.83 -21.04
N GLU A 89 1.80 -10.73 -22.19
CA GLU A 89 3.27 -10.63 -22.24
C GLU A 89 3.76 -9.30 -21.66
N LYS A 90 3.02 -8.21 -21.92
CA LYS A 90 3.31 -6.88 -21.37
C LYS A 90 3.05 -6.82 -19.88
N VAL A 91 1.95 -7.44 -19.40
CA VAL A 91 1.66 -7.55 -17.96
C VAL A 91 2.78 -8.30 -17.24
N GLU A 92 3.22 -9.43 -17.80
CA GLU A 92 4.34 -10.21 -17.25
C GLU A 92 5.65 -9.43 -17.29
N LYS A 93 5.90 -8.64 -18.33
CA LYS A 93 7.07 -7.75 -18.40
C LYS A 93 7.06 -6.71 -17.28
N ILE A 94 5.92 -6.10 -16.96
CA ILE A 94 5.80 -5.18 -15.82
C ILE A 94 6.06 -5.90 -14.50
N ARG A 95 5.52 -7.11 -14.32
CA ARG A 95 5.76 -7.91 -13.10
C ARG A 95 7.27 -8.18 -12.90
N LYS A 96 7.98 -8.56 -13.96
CA LYS A 96 9.44 -8.73 -13.94
C LYS A 96 10.18 -7.44 -13.60
N ILE A 97 9.76 -6.31 -14.15
CA ILE A 97 10.33 -4.99 -13.80
C ILE A 97 10.15 -4.71 -12.30
N TYR A 98 8.98 -4.99 -11.71
CA TYR A 98 8.78 -4.82 -10.27
C TYR A 98 9.69 -5.74 -9.43
N ASP A 99 9.94 -6.95 -9.89
CA ASP A 99 10.84 -7.90 -9.24
C ASP A 99 12.31 -7.46 -9.34
N GLU A 100 12.76 -6.99 -10.51
CA GLU A 100 14.09 -6.41 -10.72
C GLU A 100 14.32 -5.18 -9.85
N LEU A 101 13.28 -4.37 -9.65
CA LEU A 101 13.29 -3.21 -8.75
C LEU A 101 13.15 -3.61 -7.26
N GLN A 102 13.02 -4.90 -6.96
CA GLN A 102 12.88 -5.46 -5.61
C GLN A 102 11.72 -4.84 -4.82
N LEU A 103 10.61 -4.53 -5.51
CA LEU A 103 9.47 -3.84 -4.90
C LEU A 103 8.74 -4.71 -3.88
N LYS A 104 8.79 -6.04 -4.03
CA LYS A 104 8.22 -6.97 -3.06
C LYS A 104 8.84 -6.81 -1.67
N GLU A 105 10.18 -6.82 -1.60
CA GLU A 105 10.90 -6.65 -0.34
C GLU A 105 10.78 -5.22 0.21
N GLU A 106 10.72 -4.23 -0.70
CA GLU A 106 10.49 -2.85 -0.30
C GLU A 106 9.10 -2.66 0.32
N PHE A 107 8.07 -3.27 -0.26
CA PHE A 107 6.73 -3.24 0.28
C PHE A 107 6.67 -3.86 1.67
N ARG A 108 7.30 -5.03 1.88
CA ARG A 108 7.36 -5.67 3.21
C ARG A 108 8.01 -4.78 4.27
N ARG A 109 9.11 -4.11 3.93
CA ARG A 109 9.75 -3.12 4.82
C ARG A 109 8.84 -1.92 5.09
N PHE A 110 8.20 -1.39 4.05
CA PHE A 110 7.24 -0.30 4.18
C PHE A 110 6.07 -0.68 5.09
N GLU A 111 5.45 -1.84 4.87
CA GLU A 111 4.31 -2.36 5.64
C GLU A 111 4.63 -2.44 7.13
N GLN A 112 5.76 -3.05 7.49
CA GLN A 112 6.19 -3.18 8.88
C GLN A 112 6.50 -1.83 9.53
N HIS A 113 7.27 -0.98 8.83
CA HIS A 113 7.64 0.34 9.33
C HIS A 113 6.40 1.23 9.52
N PHE A 114 5.55 1.31 8.51
CA PHE A 114 4.38 2.17 8.50
C PHE A 114 3.31 1.71 9.49
N ALA A 115 3.15 0.40 9.71
CA ALA A 115 2.34 -0.13 10.80
C ALA A 115 2.83 0.36 12.18
N GLY A 116 4.14 0.42 12.40
CA GLY A 116 4.74 1.01 13.59
C GLY A 116 4.39 2.50 13.76
N GLU A 117 4.46 3.27 12.68
CA GLU A 117 4.09 4.70 12.68
C GLU A 117 2.60 4.93 12.96
N ILE A 118 1.73 4.05 12.47
CA ILE A 118 0.30 4.07 12.81
C ILE A 118 0.12 3.82 14.30
N LYS A 119 0.78 2.81 14.88
CA LYS A 119 0.69 2.50 16.32
C LYS A 119 1.13 3.68 17.19
N LYS A 120 2.20 4.39 16.79
CA LYS A 120 2.61 5.63 17.46
C LYS A 120 1.51 6.70 17.37
N SER A 121 0.93 6.90 16.19
CA SER A 121 -0.13 7.89 15.99
C SER A 121 -1.42 7.54 16.75
N ILE A 122 -1.70 6.25 16.96
CA ILE A 122 -2.78 5.77 17.83
C ILE A 122 -2.49 6.10 19.30
N ALA A 123 -1.24 5.92 19.76
CA ALA A 123 -0.85 6.26 21.13
C ALA A 123 -0.98 7.77 21.43
N GLU A 124 -0.84 8.63 20.42
CA GLU A 124 -1.05 10.09 20.51
C GLU A 124 -2.53 10.51 20.62
N ILE A 125 -3.49 9.60 20.45
CA ILE A 125 -4.92 9.90 20.58
C ILE A 125 -5.22 10.32 22.03
N PRO A 126 -5.91 11.42 22.33
CA PRO A 126 -6.12 11.90 23.70
C PRO A 126 -6.86 10.90 24.64
N ASP A 127 -6.53 10.93 25.93
CA ASP A 127 -7.05 9.95 26.91
C ASP A 127 -8.57 10.00 27.10
N VAL A 128 -9.18 11.15 26.87
CA VAL A 128 -10.65 11.34 26.86
C VAL A 128 -11.39 10.40 25.90
N ILE A 129 -10.71 9.92 24.85
CA ILE A 129 -11.23 8.94 23.90
C ILE A 129 -10.32 7.69 23.83
N GLU A 130 -9.56 7.43 24.90
CA GLU A 130 -8.64 6.29 25.02
C GLU A 130 -9.23 4.94 24.57
N PRO A 131 -10.51 4.59 24.87
CA PRO A 131 -11.06 3.26 24.53
C PRO A 131 -11.01 2.90 23.04
N ILE A 132 -10.78 3.88 22.15
CA ILE A 132 -10.60 3.63 20.73
C ILE A 132 -9.21 3.11 20.35
N ARG A 133 -8.18 3.41 21.15
CA ARG A 133 -6.80 3.00 20.89
C ARG A 133 -6.69 1.48 20.69
N PRO A 134 -7.19 0.61 21.59
CA PRO A 134 -7.12 -0.83 21.40
C PRO A 134 -7.94 -1.33 20.19
N VAL A 135 -9.03 -0.66 19.82
CA VAL A 135 -9.82 -1.01 18.63
C VAL A 135 -9.03 -0.77 17.35
N LEU A 136 -8.37 0.39 17.26
CA LEU A 136 -7.53 0.75 16.11
C LEU A 136 -6.27 -0.13 16.04
N ASP A 137 -5.61 -0.39 17.18
CA ASP A 137 -4.44 -1.27 17.20
C ASP A 137 -4.79 -2.71 16.78
N GLY A 138 -5.94 -3.21 17.24
CA GLY A 138 -6.47 -4.50 16.82
C GLY A 138 -6.71 -4.58 15.31
N PHE A 139 -7.21 -3.49 14.71
CA PHE A 139 -7.39 -3.41 13.26
C PHE A 139 -6.04 -3.42 12.52
N VAL A 140 -5.07 -2.61 12.95
CA VAL A 140 -3.72 -2.57 12.35
C VAL A 140 -3.03 -3.93 12.44
N THR A 141 -3.16 -4.59 13.60
CA THR A 141 -2.58 -5.92 13.82
C THR A 141 -3.19 -6.96 12.88
N LYS A 142 -4.53 -6.94 12.68
CA LYS A 142 -5.19 -7.81 11.70
C LYS A 142 -4.75 -7.51 10.26
N LEU A 143 -4.56 -6.24 9.95
CA LEU A 143 -4.16 -5.77 8.63
C LEU A 143 -2.77 -6.28 8.24
N VAL A 144 -1.79 -6.16 9.14
CA VAL A 144 -0.42 -6.71 8.91
C VAL A 144 -0.43 -8.24 8.83
N LYS A 145 -1.27 -8.92 9.63
CA LYS A 145 -1.37 -10.39 9.64
C LYS A 145 -2.17 -10.98 8.49
N ARG A 146 -2.86 -10.16 7.69
CA ARG A 146 -3.82 -10.61 6.66
C ARG A 146 -3.17 -11.49 5.58
N ASN A 147 -1.85 -11.41 5.41
CA ASN A 147 -1.09 -12.12 4.36
C ASN A 147 0.24 -12.70 4.89
N ALA A 148 0.27 -13.12 6.15
CA ALA A 148 1.34 -13.92 6.76
C ALA A 148 0.91 -15.38 6.86
#